data_AF-A0A2X4V5E8-F1
#
_entry.id   AF-A0A2X4V5E8-F1
#
_cell.length_a   1.000
_cell.length_b   1.000
_cell.length_c   1.000
_cell.angle_alpha   90.00
_cell.angle_beta   90.00
_cell.angle_gamma   90.00
#
_symmetry.space_group_name_H-M   'P 1'
#
loop_
_entity.id
_entity.type
_entity.pdbx_description
1 polymer ?
#
loop_
_entity_poly.entity_id
_entity_poly.type
_entity_poly.pdbx_seq_one_letter_code
_entity_poly.pdbx_strand_id
1 'polypeptide(L)' 'MNKTVAYKTDEERWAAVMARDPIADSHFVYAVRTTGVYCRPSSSTRHPKGKT' A
#
# COMPACT_ATOMS: atom_id res chain seq x y z
N MET A 1 -21.74 4.69 6.45
CA MET A 1 -21.26 3.45 5.81
C MET A 1 -19.76 3.33 6.02
N ASN A 2 -19.40 2.73 7.13
CA ASN A 2 -18.06 2.34 7.54
C ASN A 2 -17.65 1.12 6.71
N LYS A 3 -16.89 1.33 5.64
CA LYS A 3 -16.23 0.25 4.91
C LYS A 3 -15.23 -0.39 5.87
N THR A 4 -15.59 -1.53 6.47
CA THR A 4 -14.61 -2.43 7.07
C THR A 4 -13.82 -3.02 5.90
N VAL A 5 -12.74 -2.35 5.52
CA VAL A 5 -11.86 -2.77 4.43
C VAL A 5 -11.06 -3.98 4.91
N ALA A 6 -11.66 -5.16 4.78
CA ALA A 6 -10.96 -6.41 5.00
C ALA A 6 -10.11 -6.67 3.75
N TYR A 7 -8.88 -6.14 3.70
CA TYR A 7 -7.92 -6.44 2.64
C TYR A 7 -7.46 -7.89 2.76
N LYS A 8 -8.29 -8.81 2.26
CA LYS A 8 -8.14 -10.26 2.38
C LYS A 8 -7.19 -10.79 1.31
N THR A 9 -7.15 -10.17 0.14
CA THR A 9 -6.25 -10.56 -0.94
C THR A 9 -5.18 -9.49 -1.21
N ASP A 10 -4.09 -9.89 -1.87
CA ASP A 10 -3.03 -8.97 -2.22
C ASP A 10 -3.45 -7.98 -3.30
N GLU A 11 -4.41 -8.34 -4.17
CA GLU A 11 -5.01 -7.43 -5.15
C GLU A 11 -5.78 -6.29 -4.47
N GLU A 12 -6.54 -6.60 -3.41
CA GLU A 12 -7.26 -5.59 -2.63
C GLU A 12 -6.30 -4.64 -1.90
N ARG A 13 -5.21 -5.18 -1.34
CA ARG A 13 -4.13 -4.38 -0.74
C ARG A 13 -3.47 -3.48 -1.78
N TRP A 14 -3.17 -4.02 -2.95
CA TRP A 14 -2.55 -3.26 -4.03
C TRP A 14 -3.47 -2.16 -4.55
N ALA A 15 -4.77 -2.43 -4.69
CA ALA A 15 -5.76 -1.43 -5.05
C ALA A 15 -5.81 -0.28 -4.02
N ALA A 16 -5.68 -0.58 -2.73
CA ALA A 16 -5.64 0.41 -1.67
C ALA A 16 -4.36 1.28 -1.69
N VAL A 17 -3.21 0.67 -1.98
CA VAL A 17 -1.93 1.39 -2.21
C VAL A 17 -2.07 2.31 -3.42
N MET A 18 -2.64 1.83 -4.52
CA MET A 18 -2.86 2.64 -5.74
C MET A 18 -3.85 3.78 -5.50
N ALA A 19 -4.89 3.55 -4.72
CA ALA A 19 -5.87 4.57 -4.32
C ALA A 19 -5.35 5.54 -3.24
N ARG A 20 -4.17 5.27 -2.65
CA ARG A 20 -3.61 5.99 -1.50
C ARG A 20 -4.59 6.11 -0.33
N ASP A 21 -5.27 5.01 -0.02
CA ASP A 21 -6.29 4.98 1.02
C ASP A 21 -5.66 5.17 2.41
N PRO A 22 -5.94 6.27 3.15
CA PRO A 22 -5.40 6.48 4.48
C PRO A 22 -5.95 5.49 5.52
N ILE A 23 -7.07 4.83 5.24
CA ILE A 23 -7.62 3.80 6.12
C ILE A 23 -6.68 2.58 6.10
N ALA A 24 -6.10 2.25 4.93
CA ALA A 24 -5.19 1.13 4.75
C ALA A 24 -3.92 1.21 5.62
N ASP A 25 -3.46 2.42 5.95
CA ASP A 25 -2.29 2.64 6.81
C ASP A 25 -2.43 2.01 8.20
N SER A 26 -3.67 1.88 8.68
CA SER A 26 -3.97 1.28 9.98
C SER A 26 -4.14 -0.25 9.89
N HIS A 27 -4.19 -0.80 8.67
CA HIS A 27 -4.47 -2.21 8.42
C HIS A 27 -3.24 -2.99 7.97
N PHE A 28 -2.40 -2.41 7.11
CA PHE A 28 -1.19 -3.08 6.62
C PHE A 28 -0.11 -2.09 6.15
N VAL A 29 1.10 -2.61 5.97
CA VAL A 29 2.21 -1.93 5.31
C VAL A 29 2.71 -2.80 4.16
N TYR A 30 3.31 -2.19 3.14
CA TYR A 30 3.92 -2.91 2.03
C TYR A 30 5.43 -2.67 1.98
N ALA A 31 6.17 -3.66 1.49
CA ALA A 31 7.63 -3.61 1.42
C ALA A 31 8.12 -3.58 -0.03
N VAL A 32 9.14 -2.77 -0.29
CA VAL A 32 9.85 -2.76 -1.56
C VAL A 32 10.97 -3.80 -1.49
N ARG A 33 10.76 -4.96 -2.12
CA ARG A 33 11.70 -6.11 -2.05
C ARG A 33 13.14 -5.76 -2.41
N THR A 34 13.36 -4.80 -3.30
CA THR A 34 14.70 -4.41 -3.77
C THR A 34 15.47 -3.55 -2.78
N THR A 35 14.78 -2.78 -1.93
CA THR A 35 15.42 -1.89 -0.96
C THR A 35 15.20 -2.33 0.49
N GLY A 36 14.30 -3.28 0.74
CA GLY A 36 13.88 -3.68 2.09
C GLY A 36 13.11 -2.60 2.84
N VAL A 37 12.70 -1.51 2.16
CA VAL A 37 11.99 -0.39 2.78
C VAL A 37 10.51 -0.72 2.91
N TYR A 38 9.95 -0.46 4.08
CA TYR A 38 8.53 -0.55 4.37
C TYR A 38 7.86 0.81 4.19
N CYS A 39 6.73 0.82 3.52
CA CYS A 39 5.96 2.02 3.20
C CYS A 39 4.50 1.85 3.63
N ARG A 40 3.87 2.98 3.94
CA ARG A 40 2.43 3.06 4.17
C ARG A 40 1.68 3.20 2.85
N PRO A 41 0.52 2.54 2.67
CA PRO A 41 -0.31 2.65 1.46
C PRO A 41 -0.68 4.08 1.06
N SER A 42 -0.88 4.99 2.02
CA SER A 42 -1.17 6.40 1.76
C SER A 42 0.07 7.25 1.39
N SER A 43 1.27 6.70 1.56
CA SER A 43 2.51 7.47 1.48
C SER A 43 2.70 8.06 0.08
N SER A 44 2.92 9.38 0.03
CA SER A 44 3.18 10.13 -1.20
C SER A 44 4.59 9.94 -1.77
N THR A 45 5.43 9.16 -1.09
CA THR A 45 6.79 8.82 -1.56
C THR A 45 6.74 8.19 -2.94
N ARG A 46 7.47 8.78 -3.88
CA ARG A 46 7.58 8.38 -5.28
C ARG A 46 7.81 6.87 -5.37
N HIS A 47 6.90 6.16 -6.04
CA HIS A 47 7.06 4.72 -6.28
C HIS A 47 8.46 4.44 -6.82
N PRO A 48 9.15 3.39 -6.33
CA PRO A 48 10.47 3.05 -6.81
C PRO A 48 10.40 2.92 -8.34
N LYS A 49 11.13 3.78 -9.05
CA LYS A 49 11.25 3.65 -10.50
C LYS A 49 12.04 2.38 -10.74
N GLY A 50 11.39 1.37 -11.31
CA GLY A 50 12.08 0.20 -11.87
C GLY A 50 13.21 0.71 -12.74
N LYS A 51 14.44 0.33 -12.39
CA LYS A 51 15.64 0.73 -13.12
C LYS A 51 15.54 0.20 -14.55
N THR A 52 15.64 1.12 -15.50
CA THR A 52 16.07 0.84 -16.88
C THR A 52 17.48 0.25 -16.86
#